data_AF-A0A9N9NVL4-F1
#
_entry.id   AF-A0A9N9NVL4-F1
#
_cell.length_a   1.000
_cell.length_b   1.000
_cell.length_c   1.000
_cell.angle_alpha   90.00
_cell.angle_beta   90.00
_cell.angle_gamma   90.00
#
_symmetry.space_group_name_H-M   'P 1'
#
loop_
_entity.id
_entity.type
_entity.pdbx_description
1 polymer ?
#
loop_
_entity_poly.entity_id
_entity_poly.type
_entity_poly.pdbx_seq_one_letter_code
_entity_poly.pdbx_strand_id
1 'polypeptide(L)' 'ENSDNMNYMIDRAILTPKNDKVKKISDLIMNWLPGEVYTYYSTDSIGLEDGNVKQSQLYFLEFLRSLKICGLPPDKLKLK' A
#
# COMPACT_ATOMS: atom_id res chain seq x y z
N GLU A 1 -9.50 -26.34 6.72
CA GLU A 1 -10.20 -26.84 5.52
C GLU A 1 -10.68 -25.74 4.57
N ASN A 2 -11.30 -24.64 5.01
CA ASN A 2 -11.69 -23.55 4.09
C ASN A 2 -10.61 -22.50 3.80
N SER A 3 -9.51 -22.48 4.57
CA SER A 3 -8.41 -21.52 4.40
C SER A 3 -7.61 -21.73 3.12
N ASP A 4 -7.67 -22.93 2.53
CA ASP A 4 -6.86 -23.30 1.36
C ASP A 4 -7.63 -23.27 0.03
N ASN A 5 -8.94 -23.00 0.08
CA ASN A 5 -9.77 -22.92 -1.11
C ASN A 5 -9.86 -21.47 -1.60
N MET A 6 -9.15 -21.14 -2.68
CA MET A 6 -9.18 -19.80 -3.26
C MET A 6 -10.59 -19.38 -3.73
N ASN A 7 -11.35 -20.31 -4.34
CA ASN A 7 -12.72 -20.03 -4.79
C ASN A 7 -13.65 -19.69 -3.63
N TYR A 8 -13.35 -20.17 -2.42
CA TYR A 8 -14.10 -19.81 -1.23
C TYR A 8 -13.95 -18.32 -0.84
N MET A 9 -12.84 -17.68 -1.21
CA MET A 9 -12.54 -16.28 -0.85
C MET A 9 -13.00 -15.24 -1.88
N ILE A 10 -13.16 -15.63 -3.15
CA ILE A 10 -13.46 -14.68 -4.26
C ILE A 10 -14.77 -13.91 -4.02
N ASP A 11 -15.80 -14.56 -3.46
CA ASP A 11 -17.12 -13.94 -3.27
C ASP A 11 -17.34 -13.31 -1.88
N ARG A 12 -16.27 -13.10 -1.10
CA ARG A 12 -16.39 -12.66 0.31
C ARG A 12 -15.69 -11.33 0.57
N ALA A 13 -16.37 -10.48 1.34
CA ALA A 13 -15.76 -9.31 1.95
C ALA A 13 -15.20 -9.65 3.34
N ILE A 14 -13.96 -9.23 3.61
CA ILE A 14 -13.37 -9.31 4.95
C ILE A 14 -13.38 -7.92 5.58
N LEU A 15 -14.15 -7.78 6.66
CA LEU A 15 -14.30 -6.53 7.40
C LEU A 15 -13.47 -6.60 8.68
N THR A 16 -12.62 -5.60 8.91
CA THR A 16 -11.94 -5.46 10.21
C THR A 16 -12.05 -4.01 10.69
N PRO A 17 -12.12 -3.79 12.01
CA PRO A 17 -12.29 -2.44 12.56
C PRO A 17 -11.04 -1.56 12.44
N LYS A 18 -9.88 -2.11 12.06
CA LYS A 18 -8.62 -1.35 11.96
C LYS A 18 -7.89 -1.60 10.65
N ASN A 19 -7.45 -0.52 10.01
CA ASN A 19 -6.77 -0.55 8.71
C ASN A 19 -5.41 -1.27 8.73
N ASP A 20 -4.74 -1.33 9.88
CA ASP A 20 -3.49 -2.09 10.05
C ASP A 20 -3.72 -3.60 9.88
N LYS A 21 -4.86 -4.10 10.35
CA LYS A 21 -5.28 -5.50 10.17
C LYS A 21 -5.71 -5.76 8.73
N VAL A 22 -6.47 -4.85 8.11
CA VAL A 22 -6.82 -4.93 6.68
C VAL A 22 -5.56 -5.09 5.84
N LYS A 23 -4.53 -4.26 6.05
CA LYS A 23 -3.29 -4.31 5.26
C LYS A 23 -2.60 -5.68 5.34
N LYS A 24 -2.50 -6.26 6.54
CA LYS A 24 -1.91 -7.60 6.74
C LYS A 24 -2.70 -8.69 6.00
N ILE A 25 -4.03 -8.62 6.05
CA ILE A 25 -4.90 -9.60 5.39
C ILE A 25 -4.82 -9.45 3.86
N SER A 26 -4.87 -8.23 3.33
CA SER A 26 -4.72 -8.00 1.89
C SER A 26 -3.35 -8.46 1.37
N ASP A 27 -2.26 -8.22 2.11
CA ASP A 27 -0.93 -8.73 1.73
C ASP A 27 -0.89 -10.26 1.72
N LEU A 28 -1.54 -10.94 2.68
CA LEU A 28 -1.64 -12.40 2.69
C LEU A 28 -2.41 -12.92 1.47
N ILE A 29 -3.58 -12.35 1.17
CA ILE A 29 -4.40 -12.73 0.02
C ILE A 29 -3.63 -12.50 -1.29
N MET A 30 -2.95 -11.36 -1.43
CA MET A 30 -2.13 -11.06 -2.61
C MET A 30 -1.03 -12.10 -2.86
N ASN A 31 -0.37 -12.61 -1.82
CA ASN A 31 0.63 -13.67 -1.96
C ASN A 31 0.01 -15.02 -2.34
N TRP A 32 -1.27 -15.20 -2.03
CA TRP A 32 -1.95 -16.47 -2.14
C TRP A 32 -2.68 -16.66 -3.48
N LEU A 33 -3.14 -15.55 -4.08
CA LEU A 33 -3.67 -15.54 -5.46
C LEU A 33 -2.56 -15.93 -6.46
N PRO A 34 -2.83 -16.70 -7.52
CA PRO A 34 -1.91 -16.90 -8.63
C PRO A 34 -1.75 -15.61 -9.46
N GLY A 35 -0.66 -15.50 -10.23
CA GLY A 35 -0.37 -14.35 -11.09
C GLY A 35 0.75 -13.45 -10.57
N GLU A 36 1.22 -12.55 -11.43
CA GLU A 36 2.29 -11.59 -11.14
C GLU A 36 1.78 -10.42 -10.30
N VAL A 37 2.55 -10.02 -9.28
CA VAL A 37 2.27 -8.80 -8.51
C VAL A 37 2.94 -7.61 -9.16
N TYR A 38 2.17 -6.58 -9.50
CA TYR A 38 2.69 -5.27 -9.90
C TYR A 38 2.72 -4.32 -8.70
N THR A 39 3.88 -3.75 -8.40
CA THR A 39 4.04 -2.80 -7.28
C THR A 39 4.30 -1.39 -7.81
N TYR A 40 3.45 -0.45 -7.42
CA TYR A 40 3.53 0.97 -7.74
C TYR A 40 3.86 1.75 -6.48
N TYR A 41 4.81 2.69 -6.57
CA TYR A 41 5.23 3.52 -5.44
C TYR A 41 4.60 4.91 -5.53
N SER A 42 4.22 5.47 -4.39
CA SER A 42 3.35 6.66 -4.35
C SER A 42 4.00 7.93 -4.89
N THR A 43 5.26 8.24 -4.57
CA THR A 43 6.06 9.37 -5.09
C THR A 43 7.46 9.36 -4.48
N ASP A 44 8.49 9.79 -5.22
CA ASP A 44 9.89 9.88 -4.75
C ASP A 44 10.41 11.32 -4.52
N SER A 45 9.61 12.35 -4.84
CA SER A 45 10.03 13.74 -4.78
C SER A 45 8.92 14.67 -4.27
N ILE A 46 9.32 15.71 -3.56
CA ILE A 46 8.40 16.78 -3.13
C ILE A 46 8.38 17.84 -4.23
N GLY A 47 7.19 18.08 -4.80
CA GLY A 47 6.94 19.28 -5.60
C GLY A 47 6.78 20.48 -4.67
N LEU A 48 7.82 21.30 -4.55
CA LEU A 48 7.74 22.56 -3.82
C LEU A 48 7.32 23.65 -4.80
N GLU A 49 6.14 24.23 -4.59
CA GLU A 49 5.60 25.30 -5.45
C GLU A 49 6.51 26.55 -5.50
N ASP A 50 7.38 26.74 -4.51
CA ASP A 50 8.27 27.92 -4.39
C ASP A 50 9.71 27.72 -4.92
N GLY A 51 10.00 26.66 -5.70
CA GLY A 51 11.33 26.48 -6.33
C GLY A 51 12.50 26.30 -5.34
N ASN A 52 12.20 26.07 -4.06
CA ASN A 52 13.19 25.92 -3.00
C ASN A 52 13.70 24.47 -2.95
N VAL A 53 14.45 24.07 -3.98
CA VAL A 53 15.04 22.71 -4.16
C VAL A 53 15.84 22.23 -2.93
N LYS A 54 16.26 23.15 -2.04
CA LYS A 54 16.96 22.80 -0.79
C LYS A 54 16.04 22.12 0.24
N GLN A 55 14.74 22.40 0.26
CA GLN A 55 13.81 21.80 1.21
C GLN A 55 13.42 20.37 0.85
N SER A 56 13.44 19.99 -0.43
CA SER A 56 13.17 18.60 -0.86
C SER A 56 14.28 17.63 -0.43
N GLN A 57 15.50 18.12 -0.17
CA GLN A 57 16.61 17.35 0.39
C GLN A 57 16.56 17.19 1.92
N LEU A 58 15.69 17.93 2.62
CA LEU A 58 15.58 17.85 4.09
C LEU A 58 14.80 16.63 4.57
N TYR A 59 14.03 15.99 3.68
CA TYR A 59 13.20 14.84 4.02
C TYR A 59 13.72 13.60 3.32
N PHE A 60 14.11 12.60 4.11
CA PHE A 60 14.52 11.32 3.57
C PHE A 60 13.32 10.59 2.93
N LEU A 61 13.56 9.89 1.83
CA LEU A 61 12.54 9.18 1.07
C LEU A 61 11.72 8.22 1.95
N GLU A 62 12.38 7.49 2.85
CA GLU A 62 11.68 6.57 3.77
C GLU A 62 10.78 7.30 4.76
N PHE A 63 11.12 8.53 5.16
CA PHE A 63 10.25 9.33 6.02
C PHE A 63 8.96 9.68 5.27
N LEU A 64 9.06 10.17 4.04
CA LEU A 64 7.89 10.52 3.21
C LEU A 64 7.01 9.29 2.96
N ARG A 65 7.64 8.16 2.65
CA ARG A 65 6.98 6.86 2.47
C ARG A 65 6.36 6.32 3.77
N SER A 66 6.87 6.70 4.94
CA SER A 66 6.28 6.27 6.22
C SER A 66 4.99 7.01 6.58
N LEU A 67 4.70 8.15 5.94
CA LEU A 67 3.53 8.98 6.23
C LEU A 67 2.24 8.23 5.86
N LYS A 68 1.41 7.98 6.86
CA LYS A 68 0.05 7.42 6.69
C LYS A 68 -0.97 8.52 6.95
N ILE A 69 -1.08 9.43 6.00
CA ILE A 69 -2.01 10.56 6.07
C ILE A 69 -3.31 10.18 5.36
N CYS A 70 -4.45 10.49 5.99
CA CYS A 70 -5.76 10.27 5.36
C CYS A 70 -5.86 11.09 4.06
N GLY A 71 -6.24 10.43 2.96
CA GLY A 71 -6.37 11.07 1.64
C GLY A 71 -5.11 11.03 0.77
N LEU A 72 -3.95 10.64 1.30
CA LEU A 72 -2.77 10.36 0.48
C LEU A 72 -2.72 8.87 0.07
N PRO A 73 -2.24 8.57 -1.16
CA PRO A 73 -2.01 7.20 -1.56
C PRO A 73 -0.98 6.54 -0.63
N PRO A 74 -1.14 5.24 -0.32
CA PRO A 74 -0.18 4.53 0.50
C PRO A 74 1.17 4.44 -0.22
N ASP A 75 2.27 4.43 0.55
CA ASP A 75 3.66 4.25 0.10
C ASP A 75 3.82 3.36 -1.14
N LYS A 76 3.21 2.17 -1.07
CA LYS A 76 3.18 1.19 -2.15
C LYS A 76 1.78 0.65 -2.33
N LEU A 77 1.41 0.50 -3.60
CA LEU A 77 0.21 -0.16 -4.07
C LEU A 77 0.62 -1.44 -4.80
N LYS A 78 0.12 -2.60 -4.34
CA LYS A 78 0.30 -3.88 -5.01
C LYS A 78 -0.99 -4.25 -5.72
N LEU A 79 -0.89 -4.65 -6.98
CA LEU A 79 -2.02 -5.09 -7.81
C LEU A 79 -1.73 -6.46 -8.42
N LYS A 80 -2.80 -7.23 -8.60
CA LYS A 80 -2.88 -8.48 -9.37
C LYS A 80 -4.10 -8.38 -10.28
#